data_AF-A0A9Q0ULU2-F1
#
_entry.id   AF-A0A9Q0ULU2-F1
#
_cell.length_a   1.000
_cell.length_b   1.000
_cell.length_c   1.000
_cell.angle_alpha   90.00
_cell.angle_beta   90.00
_cell.angle_gamma   90.00
#
_symmetry.space_group_name_H-M   'P 1'
#
loop_
_entity.id
_entity.type
_entity.pdbx_description
1 polymer ?
#
loop_
_entity_poly.entity_id
_entity_poly.type
_entity_poly.pdbx_seq_one_letter_code
_entity_poly.pdbx_strand_id
1 'polypeptide(L)'
;MGHDVYKCRLKKYSKAEYARIGIMPRYGNADSIKWFQVESNCIFHLLNCFEDGTDEVVVRACRALDSIIPGPDTGVNKFEWFSKRLKHIESVDEYTDSEDGSRFTRVYEWRLNMNTGDVKERFLTETEFSMDFPMIHGDFNGVKNKYGYTQVTDSYASSDYGDYK
;
A
#
# COMPACT_ATOMS: atom_id res chain seq x y z
N MET A 1 8.43 -8.88 43.96
CA MET A 1 7.66 -9.60 42.92
C MET A 1 7.38 -8.62 41.80
N GLY A 2 8.14 -8.70 40.71
CA GLY A 2 7.92 -7.87 39.53
C GLY A 2 6.84 -8.51 38.66
N HIS A 3 5.85 -7.73 38.27
CA HIS A 3 4.87 -8.17 37.29
C HIS A 3 5.52 -8.14 35.90
N ASP A 4 5.88 -9.32 35.37
CA ASP A 4 6.22 -9.47 33.97
C ASP A 4 4.94 -9.23 33.14
N VAL A 5 4.83 -8.04 32.57
CA VAL A 5 3.78 -7.71 31.61
C VAL A 5 4.15 -8.39 30.30
N TYR A 6 3.50 -9.51 29.99
CA TYR A 6 3.59 -10.14 28.68
C TYR A 6 3.10 -9.17 27.60
N LYS A 7 4.02 -8.52 26.88
CA LYS A 7 3.69 -7.78 25.65
C LYS A 7 3.33 -8.80 24.57
N CYS A 8 2.03 -9.05 24.39
CA CYS A 8 1.53 -9.82 23.26
C CYS A 8 1.84 -9.08 21.96
N ARG A 9 2.73 -9.64 21.12
CA ARG A 9 3.03 -9.12 19.78
C ARG A 9 1.91 -9.56 18.83
N LEU A 10 0.93 -8.69 18.61
CA LEU A 10 -0.25 -9.05 17.82
C LEU A 10 0.01 -9.09 16.29
N LYS A 11 0.90 -8.23 15.77
CA LYS A 11 1.23 -8.13 14.33
C LYS A 11 2.69 -7.72 14.11
N LYS A 12 3.34 -8.28 13.10
CA LYS A 12 4.69 -7.94 12.63
C LYS A 12 4.71 -7.95 11.10
N TYR A 13 5.27 -6.91 10.48
CA TYR A 13 5.49 -6.86 9.03
C TYR A 13 6.79 -7.60 8.66
N SER A 14 6.77 -8.33 7.53
CA SER A 14 7.92 -9.09 7.03
C SER A 14 8.23 -8.67 5.60
N LYS A 15 9.36 -7.97 5.39
CA LYS A 15 9.84 -7.60 4.04
C LYS A 15 10.42 -8.77 3.26
N ALA A 16 10.90 -9.81 3.96
CA ALA A 16 11.58 -10.95 3.36
C ALA A 16 10.62 -11.96 2.69
N GLU A 17 9.31 -11.80 2.90
CA GLU A 17 8.27 -12.67 2.37
C GLU A 17 7.48 -11.98 1.25
N TYR A 18 6.78 -12.78 0.45
CA TYR A 18 5.87 -12.29 -0.56
C TYR A 18 4.48 -11.99 0.01
N ALA A 19 3.75 -11.08 -0.64
CA ALA A 19 2.33 -10.89 -0.41
C ALA A 19 1.51 -11.71 -1.40
N ARG A 20 0.21 -11.87 -1.15
CA ARG A 20 -0.70 -12.56 -2.07
C ARG A 20 -2.00 -11.80 -2.25
N ILE A 21 -2.51 -11.80 -3.48
CA ILE A 21 -3.85 -11.35 -3.82
C ILE A 21 -4.68 -12.59 -4.15
N GLY A 22 -5.81 -12.75 -3.48
CA GLY A 22 -6.75 -13.85 -3.73
C GLY A 22 -7.95 -13.35 -4.51
N ILE A 23 -8.21 -13.94 -5.68
CA ILE A 23 -9.41 -13.66 -6.47
C ILE A 23 -10.41 -14.80 -6.25
N MET A 24 -11.55 -14.45 -5.64
CA MET A 24 -12.66 -15.37 -5.40
C MET A 24 -13.83 -15.02 -6.32
N PRO A 25 -14.31 -15.95 -7.16
CA PRO A 25 -15.56 -15.75 -7.89
C PRO A 25 -16.70 -15.41 -6.93
N ARG A 26 -17.52 -14.40 -7.28
CA ARG A 26 -18.61 -13.90 -6.40
C ARG A 26 -19.58 -15.00 -5.93
N TYR A 27 -19.79 -16.02 -6.75
CA TYR A 27 -20.67 -17.16 -6.45
C TYR A 27 -19.89 -18.47 -6.19
N GLY A 28 -18.58 -18.36 -5.96
CA GLY A 28 -17.70 -19.49 -5.64
C GLY A 28 -17.62 -19.77 -4.14
N ASN A 29 -16.61 -20.54 -3.77
CA ASN A 29 -16.28 -20.89 -2.37
C ASN A 29 -14.76 -20.76 -2.13
N ALA A 30 -14.30 -21.09 -0.93
CA ALA A 30 -12.88 -20.99 -0.56
C ALA A 30 -11.94 -21.79 -1.48
N ASP A 31 -12.40 -22.93 -2.01
CA ASP A 31 -11.62 -23.78 -2.91
C ASP A 31 -11.50 -23.18 -4.32
N SER A 32 -12.37 -22.23 -4.66
CA SER A 32 -12.34 -21.55 -5.96
C SER A 32 -11.42 -20.32 -6.01
N ILE A 33 -10.74 -19.99 -4.91
CA ILE A 33 -9.82 -18.85 -4.86
C ILE A 33 -8.58 -19.13 -5.70
N LYS A 34 -8.29 -18.22 -6.63
CA LYS A 34 -6.99 -18.18 -7.32
C LYS A 34 -6.06 -17.22 -6.58
N TRP A 35 -4.94 -17.74 -6.08
CA TRP A 35 -3.94 -16.96 -5.37
C TRP A 35 -2.82 -16.52 -6.31
N PHE A 36 -2.54 -15.22 -6.32
CA PHE A 36 -1.46 -14.61 -7.06
C PHE A 36 -0.39 -14.13 -6.08
N GLN A 37 0.85 -14.51 -6.33
CA GLN A 37 1.99 -14.00 -5.56
C GLN A 37 2.38 -12.63 -6.11
N VAL A 38 2.57 -11.65 -5.22
CA VAL A 38 2.97 -10.28 -5.56
C VAL A 38 4.12 -9.85 -4.66
N GLU A 39 4.83 -8.79 -5.05
CA GLU A 39 5.91 -8.23 -4.23
C GLU A 39 5.45 -7.91 -2.81
N SER A 40 6.33 -8.04 -1.82
CA SER A 40 6.05 -7.63 -0.44
C SER A 40 5.61 -6.18 -0.40
N ASN A 41 4.49 -5.91 0.27
CA ASN A 41 3.94 -4.58 0.37
C ASN A 41 2.91 -4.46 1.49
N CYS A 42 2.53 -3.22 1.81
CA CYS A 42 1.42 -2.90 2.68
C CYS A 42 0.37 -2.11 1.91
N ILE A 43 -0.87 -2.62 1.86
CA ILE A 43 -2.02 -1.97 1.22
C ILE A 43 -3.06 -1.68 2.29
N PHE A 44 -3.65 -0.48 2.25
CA PHE A 44 -4.79 -0.14 3.10
C PHE A 44 -6.06 0.11 2.29
N HIS A 45 -6.03 1.12 1.42
CA HIS A 45 -7.19 1.50 0.63
C HIS A 45 -7.06 1.05 -0.83
N LEU A 46 -8.11 0.38 -1.31
CA LEU A 46 -8.30 0.07 -2.72
C LEU A 46 -8.88 1.29 -3.42
N LEU A 47 -8.34 1.60 -4.60
CA LEU A 47 -8.90 2.60 -5.50
C LEU A 47 -10.05 2.01 -6.31
N ASN A 48 -9.80 0.88 -7.00
CA ASN A 48 -10.82 0.13 -7.72
C ASN A 48 -10.30 -1.26 -8.07
N CYS A 49 -11.22 -2.20 -8.33
CA CYS A 49 -10.91 -3.51 -8.90
C CYS A 49 -11.90 -3.78 -10.03
N PHE A 50 -11.43 -4.25 -11.19
CA PHE A 50 -12.30 -4.50 -12.34
C PHE A 50 -11.72 -5.57 -13.27
N GLU A 51 -12.59 -6.18 -14.07
CA GLU A 51 -12.20 -7.09 -15.14
C GLU A 51 -11.80 -6.28 -16.39
N ASP A 52 -10.71 -6.68 -17.06
CA ASP A 52 -10.28 -6.10 -18.34
C ASP A 52 -10.16 -7.21 -19.38
N GLY A 53 -11.18 -7.33 -20.23
CA GLY A 53 -11.33 -8.47 -21.14
C GLY A 53 -11.83 -9.72 -20.42
N THR A 54 -11.53 -10.90 -20.95
CA THR A 54 -12.00 -12.19 -20.41
C THR A 54 -11.06 -12.81 -19.40
N ASP A 55 -9.81 -12.35 -19.37
CA ASP A 55 -8.71 -13.09 -18.76
C ASP A 55 -7.97 -12.32 -17.66
N GLU A 56 -8.18 -11.01 -17.52
CA GLU A 56 -7.46 -10.20 -16.53
C GLU A 56 -8.39 -9.59 -15.48
N VAL A 57 -7.97 -9.70 -14.22
CA VAL A 57 -8.49 -8.88 -13.13
C VAL A 57 -7.45 -7.82 -12.79
N VAL A 58 -7.87 -6.56 -12.80
CA VAL A 58 -7.04 -5.41 -12.45
C VAL A 58 -7.38 -4.94 -11.06
N VAL A 59 -6.37 -4.83 -10.20
CA VAL A 59 -6.47 -4.29 -8.84
C VAL A 59 -5.65 -3.01 -8.79
N ARG A 60 -6.27 -1.91 -8.34
CA ARG A 60 -5.59 -0.63 -8.10
C ARG A 60 -5.74 -0.25 -6.64
N ALA A 61 -4.63 0.06 -5.98
CA ALA A 61 -4.62 0.41 -4.57
C ALA A 61 -3.50 1.39 -4.22
N CYS A 62 -3.64 2.05 -3.07
CA CYS A 62 -2.54 2.77 -2.45
C CYS A 62 -1.61 1.78 -1.75
N ARG A 63 -0.43 1.56 -2.35
CA ARG A 63 0.63 0.63 -1.90
C ARG A 63 1.73 1.40 -1.19
N ALA A 64 2.17 0.92 -0.02
CA ALA A 64 3.44 1.27 0.60
C ALA A 64 4.42 0.09 0.51
N LEU A 65 5.72 0.38 0.44
CA LEU A 65 6.78 -0.64 0.39
C LEU A 65 7.15 -1.16 1.79
N ASP A 66 6.79 -0.40 2.84
CA ASP A 66 6.95 -0.78 4.24
C ASP A 66 5.63 -0.77 5.00
N SER A 67 5.69 -1.20 6.26
CA SER A 67 4.56 -1.18 7.17
C SER A 67 4.05 0.25 7.41
N ILE A 68 2.76 0.46 7.13
CA ILE A 68 2.04 1.69 7.48
C ILE A 68 1.56 1.68 8.94
N ILE A 69 1.68 0.55 9.64
CA ILE A 69 1.24 0.39 11.03
C ILE A 69 2.48 0.38 11.91
N PRO A 70 2.56 1.23 12.95
CA PRO A 70 3.72 1.24 13.83
C PRO A 70 3.88 -0.12 14.49
N GLY A 71 5.03 -0.76 14.24
CA GLY A 71 5.42 -1.99 14.91
C GLY A 71 5.89 -1.72 16.36
N PRO A 72 5.88 -2.74 17.23
CA PRO A 72 6.35 -2.60 18.61
C PRO A 72 7.87 -2.36 18.74
N ASP A 73 8.64 -2.58 17.67
CA ASP A 73 10.11 -2.63 17.67
C ASP A 73 10.79 -1.39 17.08
N THR A 74 10.08 -0.29 16.84
CA THR A 74 10.69 0.87 16.16
C THR A 74 11.66 1.65 17.05
N GLY A 75 11.69 1.39 18.37
CA GLY A 75 12.58 2.06 19.34
C GLY A 75 12.33 3.56 19.52
N VAL A 76 11.52 4.16 18.66
CA VAL A 76 11.11 5.57 18.67
C VAL A 76 9.72 5.73 19.26
N ASN A 77 9.46 6.88 19.87
CA ASN A 77 8.10 7.17 20.34
C ASN A 77 7.16 7.32 19.13
N LYS A 78 5.84 7.20 19.35
CA LYS A 78 4.85 7.27 18.26
C LYS A 78 4.96 8.56 17.46
N PHE A 79 5.20 9.70 18.12
CA PHE A 79 5.28 11.01 17.47
C PHE A 79 6.47 11.10 16.50
N GLU A 80 7.65 10.65 16.92
CA GLU A 80 8.84 10.56 16.06
C GLU A 80 8.66 9.59 14.91
N TRP A 81 7.94 8.49 15.14
CA TRP A 81 7.59 7.54 14.09
C TRP A 81 6.68 8.19 13.02
N PHE A 82 5.66 8.94 13.45
CA PHE A 82 4.77 9.66 12.53
C PHE A 82 5.48 10.80 11.80
N SER A 83 6.29 11.61 12.49
CA SER A 83 6.99 12.75 11.87
C SER A 83 8.03 12.30 10.84
N LYS A 84 8.75 11.20 11.08
CA LYS A 84 9.64 10.58 10.08
C LYS A 84 8.93 10.10 8.81
N ARG A 85 7.61 9.93 8.84
CA ARG A 85 6.79 9.55 7.66
C ARG A 85 6.33 10.76 6.83
N LEU A 86 6.34 11.95 7.42
CA LEU A 86 5.90 13.19 6.78
C LEU A 86 7.04 13.97 6.12
N LYS A 87 8.29 13.65 6.42
CA LYS A 87 9.47 14.34 5.89
C LYS A 87 9.62 14.12 4.38
N HIS A 88 9.92 15.22 3.67
CA HIS A 88 10.21 15.22 2.24
C HIS A 88 11.48 14.42 1.92
N ILE A 89 11.51 13.78 0.74
CA ILE A 89 12.70 13.12 0.22
C ILE A 89 13.08 13.83 -1.07
N GLU A 90 14.27 14.43 -1.08
CA GLU A 90 14.90 14.89 -2.31
C GLU A 90 15.28 13.68 -3.17
N SER A 91 14.66 13.58 -4.35
CA SER A 91 14.97 12.67 -5.46
C SER A 91 15.29 11.20 -5.09
N VAL A 92 14.27 10.34 -5.20
CA VAL A 92 14.48 8.88 -5.15
C VAL A 92 14.81 8.39 -6.56
N ASP A 93 16.07 8.07 -6.82
CA ASP A 93 16.43 7.19 -7.92
C ASP A 93 15.73 5.84 -7.72
N GLU A 94 15.07 5.35 -8.77
CA GLU A 94 14.16 4.19 -8.84
C GLU A 94 14.75 2.85 -8.34
N TYR A 95 16.03 2.85 -7.93
CA TYR A 95 16.81 1.69 -7.50
C TYR A 95 17.54 1.88 -6.16
N THR A 96 17.37 2.99 -5.46
CA THR A 96 18.00 3.19 -4.15
C THR A 96 17.06 2.79 -3.02
N ASP A 97 17.44 1.73 -2.32
CA ASP A 97 16.86 1.23 -1.07
C ASP A 97 17.16 2.21 0.09
N SER A 98 16.87 3.50 -0.14
CA SER A 98 16.92 4.50 0.92
C SER A 98 15.75 4.23 1.88
N GLU A 99 16.07 3.98 3.14
CA GLU A 99 15.10 3.64 4.20
C GLU A 99 13.94 4.65 4.35
N ASP A 100 14.07 5.83 3.76
CA ASP A 100 13.06 6.89 3.77
C ASP A 100 12.04 6.78 2.62
N GLY A 101 12.42 6.34 1.41
CA GLY A 101 11.53 6.24 0.23
C GLY A 101 10.45 5.18 0.35
N SER A 102 10.68 4.21 1.24
CA SER A 102 9.84 3.04 1.51
C SER A 102 8.48 3.38 2.15
N ARG A 103 8.25 4.63 2.56
CA ARG A 103 7.22 5.02 3.55
C ARG A 103 5.98 5.71 2.98
N PHE A 104 6.02 6.06 1.70
CA PHE A 104 4.93 6.74 1.01
C PHE A 104 3.96 5.75 0.35
N THR A 105 2.67 6.04 0.45
CA THR A 105 1.64 5.32 -0.29
C THR A 105 1.52 5.93 -1.68
N ARG A 106 1.50 5.10 -2.72
CA ARG A 106 1.24 5.54 -4.10
C ARG A 106 0.28 4.60 -4.78
N VAL A 107 -0.42 5.08 -5.80
CA VAL A 107 -1.34 4.23 -6.56
C VAL A 107 -0.53 3.24 -7.38
N TYR A 108 -0.81 1.96 -7.15
CA TYR A 108 -0.16 0.83 -7.78
C TYR A 108 -1.21 -0.06 -8.46
N GLU A 109 -0.84 -0.63 -9.61
CA GLU A 109 -1.69 -1.50 -10.41
C GLU A 109 -1.11 -2.91 -10.47
N TRP A 110 -1.92 -3.89 -10.10
CA TRP A 110 -1.70 -5.30 -10.38
C TRP A 110 -2.66 -5.74 -11.48
N ARG A 111 -2.14 -6.35 -12.54
CA ARG A 111 -2.94 -7.04 -13.56
C ARG A 111 -2.70 -8.54 -13.42
N LEU A 112 -3.75 -9.27 -13.09
CA LEU A 112 -3.72 -10.68 -12.71
C LEU A 112 -4.33 -11.50 -13.84
N ASN A 113 -3.52 -12.31 -14.53
CA ASN A 113 -4.02 -13.17 -15.60
C ASN A 113 -4.65 -14.44 -15.00
N MET A 114 -5.96 -14.57 -15.13
CA MET A 114 -6.76 -15.65 -14.57
C MET A 114 -6.53 -17.00 -15.24
N ASN A 115 -5.94 -17.04 -16.43
CA ASN A 115 -5.64 -18.25 -17.19
C ASN A 115 -4.23 -18.76 -16.93
N THR A 116 -3.23 -17.88 -16.95
CA THR A 116 -1.80 -18.25 -16.82
C THR A 116 -1.30 -18.17 -15.38
N GLY A 117 -1.92 -17.36 -14.53
CA GLY A 117 -1.41 -17.04 -13.19
C GLY A 117 -0.38 -15.90 -13.17
N ASP A 118 -0.06 -15.31 -14.33
CA ASP A 118 0.93 -14.23 -14.42
C ASP A 118 0.44 -12.94 -13.75
N VAL A 119 1.39 -12.21 -13.17
CA VAL A 119 1.16 -10.90 -12.54
C VAL A 119 2.00 -9.86 -13.27
N LYS A 120 1.37 -8.75 -13.67
CA LYS A 120 2.06 -7.53 -14.10
C LYS A 120 1.81 -6.42 -13.09
N GLU A 121 2.87 -5.73 -12.70
CA GLU A 121 2.85 -4.78 -11.59
C GLU A 121 3.47 -3.45 -12.03
N ARG A 122 2.88 -2.31 -11.63
CA ARG A 122 3.46 -0.97 -11.89
C ARG A 122 2.85 0.13 -11.02
N PHE A 123 3.62 1.19 -10.79
CA PHE A 123 3.07 2.46 -10.30
C PHE A 123 2.25 3.14 -11.40
N LEU A 124 1.13 3.78 -11.02
CA LEU A 124 0.31 4.58 -11.94
C LEU A 124 0.63 6.08 -11.90
N THR A 125 1.40 6.51 -10.90
CA THR A 125 1.77 7.89 -10.66
C THR A 125 3.28 8.03 -10.52
N GLU A 126 3.78 9.22 -10.77
CA GLU A 126 5.16 9.60 -10.48
C GLU A 126 5.48 9.53 -8.98
N THR A 127 6.75 9.76 -8.67
CA THR A 127 7.28 9.62 -7.31
C THR A 127 7.15 10.89 -6.46
N GLU A 128 6.72 11.99 -7.04
CA GLU A 128 6.71 13.33 -6.42
C GLU A 128 5.80 13.44 -5.18
N PHE A 129 4.66 12.74 -5.19
CA PHE A 129 3.66 12.86 -4.13
C PHE A 129 3.32 11.51 -3.49
N SER A 130 3.20 11.51 -2.17
CA SER A 130 2.50 10.44 -1.46
C SER A 130 1.01 10.71 -1.50
N MET A 131 0.22 9.65 -1.70
CA MET A 131 -1.22 9.76 -1.82
C MET A 131 -1.97 8.57 -1.21
N ASP A 132 -3.10 8.86 -0.57
CA ASP A 132 -3.99 7.86 0.03
C ASP A 132 -5.45 8.35 0.01
N PHE A 133 -6.35 7.61 0.66
CA PHE A 133 -7.79 7.85 0.68
C PHE A 133 -8.38 7.99 -0.73
N PRO A 134 -8.16 6.98 -1.60
CA PRO A 134 -8.66 7.00 -2.96
C PRO A 134 -10.20 6.99 -3.01
N MET A 135 -10.74 7.76 -3.95
CA MET A 135 -12.15 7.84 -4.27
C MET A 135 -12.35 7.82 -5.79
N ILE A 136 -13.45 7.22 -6.23
CA ILE A 136 -13.90 7.24 -7.63
C ILE A 136 -15.37 7.64 -7.71
N HIS A 137 -15.84 7.94 -8.92
CA HIS A 137 -17.27 8.10 -9.17
C HIS A 137 -17.99 6.76 -8.93
N GLY A 138 -19.05 6.78 -8.12
CA GLY A 138 -19.71 5.57 -7.61
C GLY A 138 -20.23 4.61 -8.68
N ASP A 139 -20.72 5.13 -9.81
CA ASP A 139 -21.19 4.31 -10.94
C ASP A 139 -20.09 3.44 -11.58
N PHE A 140 -18.82 3.71 -11.28
CA PHE A 140 -17.68 2.96 -11.81
C PHE A 140 -17.06 1.98 -10.80
N ASN A 141 -17.69 1.78 -9.64
CA ASN A 141 -17.27 0.75 -8.70
C ASN A 141 -17.31 -0.64 -9.35
N GLY A 142 -16.18 -1.36 -9.37
CA GLY A 142 -16.13 -2.70 -9.94
C GLY A 142 -15.95 -2.75 -11.47
N VAL A 143 -15.94 -1.61 -12.15
CA VAL A 143 -15.77 -1.53 -13.61
C VAL A 143 -14.66 -0.56 -13.99
N LYS A 144 -14.13 -0.71 -15.20
CA LYS A 144 -12.99 0.08 -15.68
C LYS A 144 -13.30 1.58 -15.63
N ASN A 145 -12.45 2.33 -14.94
CA ASN A 145 -12.58 3.78 -14.78
C ASN A 145 -11.34 4.53 -15.28
N LYS A 146 -11.55 5.77 -15.71
CA LYS A 146 -10.48 6.67 -16.20
C LYS A 146 -9.96 7.63 -15.13
N TYR A 147 -10.81 8.02 -14.19
CA TYR A 147 -10.50 9.04 -13.18
C TYR A 147 -10.66 8.48 -11.77
N GLY A 148 -9.75 8.90 -10.90
CA GLY A 148 -9.76 8.67 -9.47
C GLY A 148 -9.12 9.85 -8.76
N TYR A 149 -9.48 10.06 -7.51
CA TYR A 149 -9.06 11.18 -6.69
C TYR A 149 -8.41 10.64 -5.42
N THR A 150 -7.35 11.27 -4.97
CA THR A 150 -6.63 10.89 -3.75
C THR A 150 -6.31 12.15 -2.95
N GLN A 151 -6.15 11.99 -1.64
CA GLN A 151 -5.52 13.01 -0.83
C GLN A 151 -4.00 12.88 -0.99
N VAL A 152 -3.35 13.97 -1.40
CA VAL A 152 -1.89 14.05 -1.45
C VAL A 152 -1.33 14.63 -0.16
N THR A 153 -0.15 14.17 0.24
CA THR A 153 0.61 14.79 1.33
C THR A 153 1.66 15.71 0.72
N ASP A 154 1.54 17.00 0.99
CA ASP A 154 2.63 17.95 0.75
C ASP A 154 3.66 17.77 1.88
N SER A 155 4.77 17.13 1.55
CA SER A 155 5.79 16.76 2.54
C SER A 155 6.63 17.95 3.02
N TYR A 156 6.73 19.04 2.25
CA TYR A 156 7.35 20.29 2.72
C TYR A 156 6.44 20.98 3.74
N ALA A 157 5.17 21.19 3.38
CA ALA A 157 4.22 21.80 4.30
C ALA A 157 3.98 20.92 5.55
N SER A 158 4.05 19.60 5.41
CA SER A 158 3.85 18.65 6.52
C SER A 158 5.08 18.51 7.42
N SER A 159 6.30 18.78 6.94
CA SER A 159 7.50 18.76 7.79
C SER A 159 7.59 19.96 8.72
N ASP A 160 7.01 21.10 8.32
CA ASP A 160 7.03 22.35 9.10
C ASP A 160 5.93 22.39 10.18
N TYR A 161 5.00 21.43 10.15
CA TYR A 161 3.89 21.37 11.10
C TYR A 161 4.34 20.70 12.42
N GLY A 162 4.73 21.52 13.40
CA GLY A 162 5.14 21.06 14.73
C GLY A 162 6.24 21.90 15.39
N ASP A 163 6.86 22.81 14.64
CA ASP A 163 7.98 23.64 15.11
C ASP A 163 7.58 25.03 15.64
N TYR A 164 6.28 25.29 15.83
CA TYR A 164 5.82 26.49 16.52
C TYR A 164 6.02 26.33 18.04
N LYS A 165 7.18 26.78 18.53
CA LYS A 165 7.44 27.07 19.95
C LYS A 165 7.04 28.51 20.30
#